data_AF-A0A1G4V550-F1
#
_entry.id   AF-A0A1G4V550-F1
#
_cell.length_a   1.000
_cell.length_b   1.000
_cell.length_c   1.000
_cell.angle_alpha   90.00
_cell.angle_beta   90.00
_cell.angle_gamma   90.00
#
_symmetry.space_group_name_H-M   'P 1'
#
loop_
_entity.id
_entity.type
_entity.pdbx_description
1 polymer ?
#
loop_
_entity_poly.entity_id
_entity_poly.type
_entity_poly.pdbx_seq_one_letter_code
_entity_poly.pdbx_strand_id
1 'polypeptide(L)'
;MRGCSISLNQLADFSQGSDAKKRNIIKQQKTPNSFKIAFYQMPRARFKKAIANKGDIQPILDGMEELKRKTLTKKRQVSDRMVSLEAMQRFCGLQIPNLLKEYEYSVLKKVESKSIFVNGVEVIVSPDLIIEIVIDNVKYLGAVKIHISKGNTFDRRQQVYIACALNKYLETEVAKNGEIVLPELCISIDVFGDGIVASPQNISNRMKDIEVICEEVKQMWDAA
;
A
#
# COMPACT_ATOMS: atom_id res chain seq x y z
N MET A 1 -12.49 -23.66 7.12
CA MET A 1 -12.83 -22.56 6.20
C MET A 1 -11.81 -21.45 6.38
N ARG A 2 -11.35 -20.81 5.30
CA ARG A 2 -10.58 -19.56 5.45
C ARG A 2 -11.50 -18.49 6.02
N GLY A 3 -11.03 -17.74 7.02
CA GLY A 3 -11.73 -16.56 7.52
C GLY A 3 -11.92 -15.52 6.41
N CYS A 4 -12.96 -14.70 6.53
CA CYS A 4 -13.23 -13.60 5.61
C CYS A 4 -12.05 -12.63 5.63
N SER A 5 -11.32 -12.51 4.52
CA SER A 5 -10.09 -11.73 4.44
C SER A 5 -9.97 -11.04 3.09
N ILE A 6 -9.41 -9.83 3.10
CA ILE A 6 -9.22 -9.02 1.88
C ILE A 6 -7.97 -8.15 2.01
N SER A 7 -7.19 -8.02 0.94
CA SER A 7 -6.07 -7.06 0.95
C SER A 7 -6.58 -5.62 0.91
N LEU A 8 -5.86 -4.70 1.56
CA LEU A 8 -6.26 -3.29 1.61
C LEU A 8 -6.40 -2.64 0.22
N ASN A 9 -5.54 -3.01 -0.74
CA ASN A 9 -5.69 -2.55 -2.13
C ASN A 9 -6.98 -3.06 -2.77
N GLN A 10 -7.35 -4.31 -2.51
CA GLN A 10 -8.58 -4.89 -3.03
C GLN A 10 -9.82 -4.36 -2.32
N LEU A 11 -9.73 -4.01 -1.04
CA LEU A 11 -10.79 -3.31 -0.31
C LEU A 11 -11.05 -1.93 -0.92
N ALA A 12 -9.98 -1.18 -1.22
CA ALA A 12 -10.08 0.10 -1.93
C ALA A 12 -10.72 -0.09 -3.31
N ASP A 13 -10.31 -1.11 -4.09
CA ASP A 13 -10.93 -1.47 -5.36
C ASP A 13 -12.40 -1.88 -5.25
N PHE A 14 -12.73 -2.62 -4.20
CA PHE A 14 -14.08 -3.09 -3.93
C PHE A 14 -15.01 -1.91 -3.65
N SER A 15 -14.54 -0.90 -2.92
CA SER A 15 -15.34 0.27 -2.53
C SER A 15 -15.95 1.06 -3.69
N GLN A 16 -15.36 0.99 -4.89
CA GLN A 16 -15.85 1.65 -6.11
C GLN A 16 -16.15 0.65 -7.24
N GLY A 17 -16.10 -0.65 -6.95
CA GLY A 17 -16.31 -1.69 -7.96
C GLY A 17 -17.78 -1.87 -8.31
N SER A 18 -18.08 -2.18 -9.57
CA SER A 18 -19.38 -2.75 -9.94
C SER A 18 -19.60 -4.09 -9.25
N ASP A 19 -20.84 -4.55 -9.15
CA ASP A 19 -21.18 -5.86 -8.53
C ASP A 19 -20.36 -7.01 -9.15
N ALA A 20 -20.15 -6.98 -10.46
CA ALA A 20 -19.32 -7.96 -11.14
C ALA A 20 -17.85 -7.90 -10.68
N LYS A 21 -17.28 -6.69 -10.52
CA LYS A 21 -15.91 -6.49 -9.99
C LYS A 21 -15.84 -6.97 -8.53
N LYS A 22 -16.81 -6.60 -7.70
CA LYS A 22 -16.91 -7.02 -6.29
C LYS A 22 -16.95 -8.54 -6.16
N ARG A 23 -17.85 -9.23 -6.88
CA ARG A 23 -17.93 -10.72 -6.90
C ARG A 23 -16.61 -11.35 -7.34
N ASN A 24 -15.97 -10.80 -8.35
CA ASN A 24 -14.68 -11.31 -8.83
C ASN A 24 -13.57 -11.13 -7.78
N ILE A 25 -13.54 -10.01 -7.05
CA ILE A 25 -12.61 -9.80 -5.92
C ILE A 25 -12.81 -10.87 -4.85
N ILE A 26 -14.05 -11.11 -4.42
CA ILE A 26 -14.37 -12.14 -3.40
C ILE A 26 -13.95 -13.53 -3.89
N LYS A 27 -14.28 -13.90 -5.13
CA LYS A 27 -13.87 -15.17 -5.72
C LYS A 27 -12.35 -15.34 -5.72
N GLN A 28 -11.62 -14.29 -6.06
CA GLN A 28 -10.15 -14.29 -6.05
C GLN A 28 -9.55 -14.39 -4.65
N GLN A 29 -10.21 -13.84 -3.61
CA GLN A 29 -9.78 -14.01 -2.22
C GLN A 29 -9.98 -15.44 -1.72
N LYS A 30 -11.11 -16.07 -2.05
CA LYS A 30 -11.37 -17.47 -1.69
C LYS A 30 -10.42 -18.43 -2.41
N THR A 31 -10.11 -18.13 -3.67
CA THR A 31 -9.25 -18.96 -4.53
C THR A 31 -8.06 -18.16 -5.10
N PRO A 32 -7.08 -17.79 -4.25
CA PRO A 32 -5.94 -16.99 -4.70
C PRO A 32 -5.07 -17.82 -5.64
N ASN A 33 -4.73 -17.26 -6.79
CA ASN A 33 -3.88 -17.92 -7.77
C ASN A 33 -2.41 -17.83 -7.33
N SER A 34 -1.87 -18.94 -6.84
CA SER A 34 -0.48 -19.07 -6.36
C SER A 34 0.59 -18.92 -7.46
N PHE A 35 0.22 -19.09 -8.74
CA PHE A 35 1.16 -19.08 -9.86
C PHE A 35 1.30 -17.71 -10.55
N LYS A 36 0.59 -16.67 -10.08
CA LYS A 36 0.79 -15.30 -10.58
C LYS A 36 2.11 -14.74 -10.04
N ILE A 37 3.21 -14.96 -10.77
CA ILE A 37 4.47 -14.19 -10.55
C ILE A 37 4.12 -12.70 -10.60
N ALA A 38 4.34 -12.00 -9.49
CA ALA A 38 4.02 -10.59 -9.39
C ALA A 38 4.89 -9.80 -10.37
N PHE A 39 4.25 -9.01 -11.23
CA PHE A 39 4.94 -7.93 -11.95
C PHE A 39 5.48 -6.92 -10.92
N TYR A 40 6.42 -6.07 -11.34
CA TYR A 40 6.90 -4.92 -10.55
C TYR A 40 7.64 -5.23 -9.23
N GLN A 41 8.14 -6.45 -9.04
CA GLN A 41 8.88 -6.80 -7.82
C GLN A 41 10.10 -5.90 -7.60
N MET A 42 10.90 -5.69 -8.65
CA MET A 42 12.06 -4.81 -8.58
C MET A 42 11.67 -3.34 -8.37
N PRO A 43 10.75 -2.72 -9.16
CA PRO A 43 10.24 -1.38 -8.88
C PRO A 43 9.85 -1.17 -7.42
N ARG A 44 9.00 -2.05 -6.87
CA ARG A 44 8.56 -1.96 -5.47
C ARG A 44 9.73 -1.94 -4.49
N ALA A 45 10.73 -2.81 -4.69
CA ALA A 45 11.93 -2.84 -3.85
C ALA A 45 12.76 -1.54 -3.96
N ARG A 46 12.90 -0.98 -5.16
CA ARG A 46 13.64 0.29 -5.36
C ARG A 46 12.88 1.49 -4.79
N PHE A 47 11.56 1.55 -4.94
CA PHE A 47 10.74 2.61 -4.33
C PHE A 47 10.83 2.59 -2.81
N LYS A 48 10.73 1.41 -2.21
CA LYS A 48 10.94 1.24 -0.77
C LYS A 48 12.31 1.74 -0.32
N LYS A 49 13.37 1.45 -1.08
CA LYS A 49 14.72 1.91 -0.77
C LYS A 49 14.87 3.42 -0.93
N ALA A 50 14.28 4.00 -1.97
CA ALA A 50 14.29 5.45 -2.19
C ALA A 50 13.59 6.18 -1.04
N ILE A 51 12.39 5.73 -0.65
CA ILE A 51 11.67 6.31 0.49
C ILE A 51 12.47 6.09 1.78
N ALA A 52 12.97 4.88 2.06
CA ALA A 52 13.80 4.65 3.25
C ALA A 52 15.06 5.55 3.31
N ASN A 53 15.56 5.98 2.15
CA ASN A 53 16.68 6.90 2.00
C ASN A 53 16.22 8.35 1.76
N LYS A 54 15.08 8.77 2.32
CA LYS A 54 14.61 10.17 2.29
C LYS A 54 14.38 10.75 0.89
N GLY A 55 13.93 9.89 -0.03
CA GLY A 55 13.65 10.27 -1.40
C GLY A 55 14.88 10.26 -2.32
N ASP A 56 16.02 9.70 -1.89
CA ASP A 56 17.14 9.42 -2.78
C ASP A 56 16.67 8.50 -3.92
N ILE A 57 16.70 9.03 -5.15
CA ILE A 57 16.25 8.32 -6.34
C ILE A 57 17.31 7.39 -6.93
N GLN A 58 18.56 7.44 -6.46
CA GLN A 58 19.65 6.64 -7.02
C GLN A 58 19.34 5.13 -7.06
N PRO A 59 18.74 4.51 -6.03
CA PRO A 59 18.30 3.11 -6.09
C PRO A 59 17.37 2.79 -7.26
N ILE A 60 16.55 3.75 -7.68
CA ILE A 60 15.61 3.60 -8.80
C ILE A 60 16.37 3.67 -10.11
N LEU A 61 17.24 4.68 -10.27
CA LEU A 61 18.09 4.85 -11.45
C LEU A 61 18.96 3.60 -11.70
N ASP A 62 19.61 3.10 -10.65
CA ASP A 62 20.41 1.86 -10.72
C ASP A 62 19.56 0.66 -11.15
N GLY A 63 18.33 0.56 -10.62
CA GLY A 63 17.38 -0.49 -10.98
C GLY A 63 16.91 -0.40 -12.44
N MET A 64 16.74 0.80 -12.97
CA MET A 64 16.41 1.01 -14.38
C MET A 64 17.56 0.54 -15.29
N GLU A 65 18.80 0.88 -14.95
CA GLU A 65 19.97 0.42 -15.70
C GLU A 65 20.15 -1.10 -15.60
N GLU A 66 19.89 -1.69 -14.42
CA GLU A 66 19.86 -3.14 -14.24
C GLU A 66 18.84 -3.82 -15.16
N LEU A 67 17.62 -3.28 -15.24
CA LEU A 67 16.55 -3.83 -16.10
C LEU A 67 16.89 -3.71 -17.60
N LYS A 68 17.48 -2.59 -18.04
CA LYS A 68 17.88 -2.37 -19.44
C LYS A 68 18.93 -3.38 -19.90
N ARG A 69 19.88 -3.74 -19.03
CA ARG A 69 20.96 -4.69 -19.35
C ARG A 69 20.52 -6.16 -19.39
N LYS A 70 19.33 -6.51 -18.86
CA LYS A 70 18.88 -7.91 -18.83
C LYS A 70 18.49 -8.40 -20.23
N THR A 71 19.12 -9.50 -20.64
CA THR A 71 18.67 -10.30 -21.80
C THR A 71 17.47 -11.14 -21.39
N LEU A 72 16.33 -10.93 -22.05
CA LEU A 72 15.07 -11.58 -21.72
C LEU A 72 14.55 -12.33 -22.94
N THR A 73 14.20 -13.60 -22.76
CA THR A 73 13.74 -14.48 -23.86
C THR A 73 12.24 -14.75 -23.80
N LYS A 74 11.61 -14.67 -22.63
CA LYS A 74 10.18 -14.93 -22.46
C LYS A 74 9.35 -13.66 -22.65
N LYS A 75 8.29 -13.71 -23.46
CA LYS A 75 7.36 -12.58 -23.72
C LYS A 75 6.88 -11.87 -22.44
N ARG A 76 6.56 -12.64 -21.40
CA ARG A 76 6.13 -12.10 -20.10
C ARG A 76 7.21 -11.25 -19.43
N GLN A 77 8.47 -11.69 -19.46
CA GLN A 77 9.58 -10.94 -18.86
C GLN A 77 9.83 -9.64 -19.64
N VAL A 78 9.74 -9.69 -20.98
CA VAL A 78 9.84 -8.49 -21.82
C VAL A 78 8.75 -7.48 -21.45
N SER A 79 7.50 -7.94 -21.33
CA SER A 79 6.38 -7.09 -20.90
C SER A 79 6.60 -6.51 -19.50
N ASP A 80 6.98 -7.34 -18.51
CA ASP A 80 7.28 -6.90 -17.14
C ASP A 80 8.40 -5.86 -17.08
N ARG A 81 9.47 -6.03 -17.88
CA ARG A 81 10.55 -5.05 -18.00
C ARG A 81 10.02 -3.70 -18.50
N MET A 82 9.21 -3.69 -19.56
CA MET A 82 8.67 -2.44 -20.11
C MET A 82 7.82 -1.70 -19.09
N VAL A 83 6.85 -2.38 -18.48
CA VAL A 83 5.96 -1.74 -17.49
C VAL A 83 6.71 -1.38 -16.20
N SER A 84 7.74 -2.13 -15.81
CA SER A 84 8.59 -1.81 -14.66
C SER A 84 9.43 -0.56 -14.88
N LEU A 85 10.00 -0.38 -16.08
CA LEU A 85 10.74 0.84 -16.44
C LEU A 85 9.81 2.06 -16.43
N GLU A 86 8.60 1.91 -16.98
CA GLU A 86 7.59 2.98 -16.96
C GLU A 86 7.18 3.35 -15.52
N ALA A 87 6.93 2.36 -14.66
CA ALA A 87 6.61 2.59 -13.26
C ALA A 87 7.75 3.33 -12.54
N MET A 88 9.01 2.95 -12.79
CA MET A 88 10.18 3.60 -12.20
C MET A 88 10.32 5.05 -12.65
N GLN A 89 10.12 5.33 -13.94
CA GLN A 89 10.13 6.69 -14.48
C GLN A 89 9.03 7.56 -13.85
N ARG A 90 7.81 7.03 -13.76
CA ARG A 90 6.68 7.73 -13.10
C ARG A 90 6.99 8.05 -11.66
N PHE A 91 7.51 7.09 -10.90
CA PHE A 91 7.87 7.31 -9.50
C PHE A 91 8.93 8.41 -9.34
N CYS A 92 9.94 8.48 -10.22
CA CYS A 92 10.92 9.58 -10.19
C CYS A 92 10.28 10.96 -10.43
N GLY A 93 9.17 11.02 -11.16
CA GLY A 93 8.39 12.24 -11.36
C GLY A 93 7.47 12.60 -10.18
N LEU A 94 7.24 11.67 -9.24
CA LEU A 94 6.43 11.93 -8.06
C LEU A 94 7.20 12.76 -7.04
N GLN A 95 6.59 13.85 -6.58
CA GLN A 95 7.13 14.65 -5.49
C GLN A 95 6.81 13.97 -4.15
N ILE A 96 7.77 13.19 -3.65
CA ILE A 96 7.66 12.61 -2.29
C ILE A 96 7.46 13.76 -1.28
N PRO A 97 6.51 13.64 -0.32
CA PRO A 97 6.21 14.68 0.65
C PRO A 97 7.47 15.17 1.36
N ASN A 98 7.61 16.49 1.51
CA ASN A 98 8.77 17.11 2.18
C ASN A 98 8.94 16.59 3.61
N LEU A 99 7.85 16.21 4.26
CA LEU A 99 7.86 15.61 5.59
C LEU A 99 8.74 14.35 5.68
N LEU A 100 8.82 13.56 4.60
CA LEU A 100 9.70 12.39 4.49
C LEU A 100 11.16 12.73 4.15
N LYS A 101 11.48 14.03 4.01
CA LYS A 101 12.83 14.55 3.75
C LYS A 101 13.36 15.32 4.96
N GLU A 102 12.47 15.99 5.70
CA GLU A 102 12.83 16.87 6.81
C GLU A 102 13.21 16.11 8.08
N TYR A 103 12.54 15.00 8.37
CA TYR A 103 12.84 14.22 9.57
C TYR A 103 13.90 13.14 9.34
N GLU A 104 14.75 12.96 10.35
CA GLU A 104 15.49 11.72 10.54
C GLU A 104 14.52 10.62 10.97
N TYR A 105 14.40 9.55 10.19
CA TYR A 105 13.63 8.37 10.57
C TYR A 105 14.37 7.07 10.28
N SER A 106 13.98 6.05 11.03
CA SER A 106 14.35 4.67 10.78
C SER A 106 13.16 3.90 10.19
N VAL A 107 13.43 2.76 9.54
CA VAL A 107 12.38 1.85 9.04
C VAL A 107 12.27 0.66 9.98
N LEU A 108 11.06 0.44 10.50
CA LEU A 108 10.75 -0.71 11.33
C LEU A 108 10.79 -1.99 10.49
N LYS A 109 11.67 -2.93 10.84
CA LYS A 109 11.93 -4.14 10.04
C LYS A 109 10.95 -5.28 10.29
N LYS A 110 10.36 -5.34 11.49
CA LYS A 110 9.49 -6.44 11.93
C LYS A 110 8.31 -5.89 12.72
N VAL A 111 7.14 -6.45 12.45
CA VAL A 111 5.87 -6.23 13.15
C VAL A 111 5.22 -7.58 13.38
N GLU A 112 4.43 -7.69 14.44
CA GLU A 112 3.75 -8.94 14.82
C GLU A 112 2.59 -9.24 13.86
N SER A 113 1.80 -8.22 13.54
CA SER A 113 0.69 -8.31 12.60
C SER A 113 0.90 -7.41 11.38
N LYS A 114 0.32 -7.79 10.24
CA LYS A 114 0.21 -6.98 9.01
C LYS A 114 -1.23 -6.79 8.57
N SER A 115 -2.18 -7.07 9.45
CA SER A 115 -3.62 -6.97 9.23
C SER A 115 -4.31 -6.31 10.42
N ILE A 116 -5.51 -5.80 10.17
CA ILE A 116 -6.46 -5.37 11.20
C ILE A 116 -7.78 -6.11 10.99
N PHE A 117 -8.54 -6.30 12.06
CA PHE A 117 -9.91 -6.79 11.97
C PHE A 117 -10.90 -5.62 11.97
N VAL A 118 -11.76 -5.59 10.96
CA VAL A 118 -12.84 -4.60 10.84
C VAL A 118 -14.15 -5.35 10.59
N ASN A 119 -15.10 -5.24 11.52
CA ASN A 119 -16.39 -5.96 11.47
C ASN A 119 -16.30 -7.47 11.19
N GLY A 120 -15.25 -8.12 11.73
CA GLY A 120 -15.00 -9.55 11.54
C GLY A 120 -14.37 -9.92 10.19
N VAL A 121 -14.00 -8.94 9.37
CA VAL A 121 -13.18 -9.13 8.17
C VAL A 121 -11.73 -8.81 8.49
N GLU A 122 -10.82 -9.73 8.15
CA GLU A 122 -9.38 -9.47 8.23
C GLU A 122 -8.94 -8.63 7.03
N VAL A 123 -8.60 -7.37 7.27
CA VAL A 123 -8.04 -6.47 6.26
C VAL A 123 -6.53 -6.59 6.28
N ILE A 124 -5.95 -7.19 5.23
CA ILE A 124 -4.50 -7.35 5.09
C ILE A 124 -3.90 -6.02 4.64
N VAL A 125 -3.42 -5.25 5.60
CA VAL A 125 -2.86 -3.90 5.41
C VAL A 125 -1.51 -3.98 4.72
N SER A 126 -0.58 -4.80 5.21
CA SER A 126 0.75 -5.02 4.61
C SER A 126 1.40 -3.74 4.06
N PRO A 127 1.82 -2.81 4.94
CA PRO A 127 2.51 -1.59 4.52
C PRO A 127 3.83 -1.94 3.82
N ASP A 128 4.25 -1.11 2.87
CA ASP A 128 5.54 -1.24 2.22
C ASP A 128 6.67 -0.80 3.13
N LEU A 129 6.44 0.25 3.93
CA LEU A 129 7.35 0.77 4.94
C LEU A 129 6.54 1.19 6.17
N ILE A 130 7.13 1.01 7.34
CA ILE A 130 6.72 1.64 8.58
C ILE A 130 7.92 2.45 9.03
N ILE A 131 7.72 3.74 9.29
CA ILE A 131 8.77 4.68 9.65
C ILE A 131 8.60 5.08 11.12
N GLU A 132 9.73 5.24 11.79
CA GLU A 132 9.83 5.70 13.18
C GLU A 132 10.69 6.96 13.23
N ILE A 133 10.14 8.03 13.79
CA ILE A 133 10.84 9.30 14.06
C ILE A 133 10.94 9.46 15.57
N VAL A 134 12.04 10.02 16.06
CA VAL A 134 12.18 10.42 17.48
C VAL A 134 12.30 11.93 17.56
N ILE A 135 11.35 12.59 18.23
CA ILE A 135 11.37 14.03 18.50
C ILE A 135 11.19 14.20 20.01
N ASP A 136 12.13 14.88 20.67
CA ASP A 136 12.10 15.13 22.12
C ASP A 136 11.84 13.87 22.97
N ASN A 137 12.50 12.77 22.61
CA ASN A 137 12.35 11.42 23.21
C ASN A 137 10.97 10.78 23.05
N VAL A 138 10.06 11.38 22.27
CA VAL A 138 8.79 10.77 21.88
C VAL A 138 8.96 10.10 20.53
N LYS A 139 8.48 8.86 20.45
CA LYS A 139 8.48 8.08 19.21
C LYS A 139 7.21 8.34 18.43
N TYR A 140 7.38 8.69 17.17
CA TYR A 140 6.31 8.91 16.22
C TYR A 140 6.35 7.87 15.11
N LEU A 141 5.18 7.37 14.72
CA LEU A 141 5.03 6.34 13.71
C LEU A 141 4.29 6.85 12.48
N GLY A 142 4.74 6.37 11.32
CA GLY A 142 4.07 6.54 10.03
C GLY A 142 4.17 5.27 9.21
N ALA A 143 3.41 5.18 8.12
CA ALA A 143 3.49 4.05 7.21
C ALA A 143 3.19 4.45 5.78
N VAL A 144 3.84 3.78 4.84
CA VAL A 144 3.63 4.01 3.41
C VAL A 144 3.12 2.73 2.77
N LYS A 145 2.10 2.86 1.92
CA LYS A 145 1.65 1.79 1.02
C LYS A 145 1.70 2.27 -0.42
N ILE A 146 2.39 1.48 -1.24
CA ILE A 146 2.66 1.78 -2.65
C ILE A 146 1.80 0.85 -3.51
N HIS A 147 0.97 1.45 -4.36
CA HIS A 147 0.18 0.78 -5.37
C HIS A 147 0.85 0.95 -6.74
N ILE A 148 1.02 -0.17 -7.46
CA ILE A 148 1.69 -0.20 -8.77
C ILE A 148 0.80 -1.00 -9.71
N SER A 149 -0.07 -0.31 -10.44
CA SER A 149 -1.01 -0.95 -11.38
C SER A 149 -1.43 -0.02 -12.50
N LYS A 150 -0.92 -0.26 -13.70
CA LYS A 150 -1.25 0.54 -14.90
C LYS A 150 -2.72 0.48 -15.31
N GLY A 151 -3.37 -0.67 -15.15
CA GLY A 151 -4.75 -0.88 -15.60
C GLY A 151 -5.81 -0.64 -14.52
N ASN A 152 -5.39 -0.29 -13.31
CA ASN A 152 -6.30 -0.10 -12.18
C ASN A 152 -5.64 0.87 -11.20
N THR A 153 -5.83 2.15 -11.46
CA THR A 153 -5.40 3.27 -10.62
C THR A 153 -6.47 3.56 -9.57
N PHE A 154 -6.08 4.26 -8.52
CA PHE A 154 -6.95 4.70 -7.44
C PHE A 154 -7.32 6.16 -7.59
N ASP A 155 -8.59 6.46 -7.33
CA ASP A 155 -9.02 7.82 -7.12
C ASP A 155 -8.63 8.33 -5.71
N ARG A 156 -8.83 9.62 -5.48
CA ARG A 156 -8.51 10.25 -4.19
C ARG A 156 -9.24 9.60 -3.02
N ARG A 157 -10.49 9.16 -3.20
CA ARG A 157 -11.29 8.56 -2.11
C ARG A 157 -10.72 7.20 -1.71
N GLN A 158 -10.37 6.37 -2.69
CA GLN A 158 -9.70 5.08 -2.49
C GLN A 158 -8.35 5.27 -1.79
N GLN A 159 -7.55 6.26 -2.21
CA GLN A 159 -6.27 6.56 -1.56
C GLN A 159 -6.44 7.04 -0.12
N VAL A 160 -7.46 7.87 0.18
CA VAL A 160 -7.80 8.27 1.55
C VAL A 160 -8.16 7.06 2.40
N TYR A 161 -8.95 6.10 1.89
CA TYR A 161 -9.26 4.87 2.64
C TYR A 161 -8.01 4.06 2.97
N ILE A 162 -7.08 3.95 2.03
CA ILE A 162 -5.79 3.29 2.27
C ILE A 162 -5.00 4.01 3.38
N ALA A 163 -4.89 5.34 3.29
CA ALA A 163 -4.17 6.14 4.26
C ALA A 163 -4.78 6.07 5.67
N CYS A 164 -6.11 6.14 5.79
CA CYS A 164 -6.83 5.98 7.06
C CYS A 164 -6.65 4.57 7.63
N ALA A 165 -6.71 3.53 6.80
CA ALA A 165 -6.50 2.15 7.26
C ALA A 165 -5.05 1.92 7.73
N LEU A 166 -4.05 2.56 7.09
CA LEU A 166 -2.67 2.54 7.57
C LEU A 166 -2.55 3.20 8.95
N ASN A 167 -3.16 4.38 9.12
CA ASN A 167 -3.18 5.08 10.39
C ASN A 167 -3.81 4.19 11.48
N LYS A 168 -5.02 3.67 11.23
CA LYS A 168 -5.72 2.81 12.19
C LYS A 168 -4.92 1.56 12.54
N TYR A 169 -4.29 0.93 11.55
CA TYR A 169 -3.43 -0.23 11.76
C TYR A 169 -2.23 0.07 12.65
N LEU A 170 -1.57 1.22 12.45
CA LEU A 170 -0.47 1.60 13.33
C LEU A 170 -0.97 1.83 14.75
N GLU A 171 -2.10 2.51 14.91
CA GLU A 171 -2.67 2.79 16.24
C GLU A 171 -3.04 1.53 17.01
N THR A 172 -3.58 0.50 16.34
CA THR A 172 -4.12 -0.68 17.04
C THR A 172 -3.15 -1.85 17.13
N GLU A 173 -2.27 -2.03 16.14
CA GLU A 173 -1.45 -3.27 16.02
C GLU A 173 0.05 -3.04 16.18
N VAL A 174 0.52 -1.79 16.09
CA VAL A 174 1.98 -1.50 16.02
C VAL A 174 2.44 -0.59 17.15
N ALA A 175 1.72 0.51 17.37
CA ALA A 175 2.08 1.51 18.37
C ALA A 175 2.07 0.90 19.77
N LYS A 176 3.16 1.12 20.50
CA LYS A 176 3.28 0.72 21.91
C LYS A 176 2.97 1.90 22.82
N ASN A 177 2.88 1.62 24.13
CA ASN A 177 2.64 2.66 25.14
C ASN A 177 3.62 3.83 24.99
N GLY A 178 3.08 5.03 24.77
CA GLY A 178 3.84 6.28 24.62
C GLY A 178 4.30 6.58 23.18
N GLU A 179 4.08 5.68 22.22
CA GLU A 179 4.32 5.94 20.79
C GLU A 179 3.08 6.60 20.17
N ILE A 180 3.29 7.57 19.27
CA ILE A 180 2.21 8.38 18.68
C ILE A 180 2.19 8.16 17.16
N VAL A 181 1.03 7.87 16.59
CA VAL A 181 0.88 7.79 15.12
C VAL A 181 0.66 9.18 14.55
N LEU A 182 1.42 9.56 13.52
CA LEU A 182 1.26 10.83 12.80
C LEU A 182 0.46 10.60 11.50
N PRO A 183 -0.80 11.08 11.41
CA PRO A 183 -1.64 10.87 10.22
C PRO A 183 -1.01 11.35 8.92
N GLU A 184 -0.29 12.47 8.93
CA GLU A 184 0.41 13.04 7.79
C GLU A 184 1.54 12.15 7.24
N LEU A 185 2.02 11.18 8.04
CA LEU A 185 3.01 10.17 7.65
C LEU A 185 2.39 8.82 7.27
N CYS A 186 1.07 8.68 7.35
CA CYS A 186 0.33 7.52 6.86
C CYS A 186 -0.09 7.79 5.41
N ILE A 187 0.72 7.30 4.45
CA ILE A 187 0.68 7.75 3.06
C ILE A 187 0.32 6.60 2.11
N SER A 188 -0.68 6.86 1.27
CA SER A 188 -0.98 6.09 0.06
C SER A 188 -0.29 6.70 -1.15
N ILE A 189 0.46 5.90 -1.90
CA ILE A 189 1.08 6.29 -3.17
C ILE A 189 0.52 5.41 -4.27
N ASP A 190 -0.05 6.01 -5.30
CA ASP A 190 -0.37 5.33 -6.56
C ASP A 190 0.56 5.82 -7.66
N VAL A 191 1.43 4.91 -8.12
CA VAL A 191 2.48 5.22 -9.11
C VAL A 191 1.93 5.47 -10.50
N PHE A 192 0.82 4.82 -10.87
CA PHE A 192 0.22 5.01 -12.20
C PHE A 192 -0.95 5.99 -12.17
N GLY A 193 -1.58 6.17 -11.01
CA GLY A 193 -2.59 7.21 -10.76
C GLY A 193 -1.99 8.59 -10.46
N ASP A 194 -0.66 8.71 -10.42
CA ASP A 194 0.10 9.93 -10.12
C ASP A 194 -0.37 10.63 -8.82
N GLY A 195 -0.78 9.83 -7.82
CA GLY A 195 -1.42 10.32 -6.60
C GLY A 195 -0.62 10.01 -5.33
N ILE A 196 -0.43 11.01 -4.47
CA ILE A 196 0.09 10.85 -3.11
C ILE A 196 -0.90 11.47 -2.14
N VAL A 197 -1.39 10.67 -1.20
CA VAL A 197 -2.40 11.09 -0.23
C VAL A 197 -2.00 10.64 1.16
N ALA A 198 -1.93 11.59 2.09
CA ALA A 198 -1.76 11.32 3.51
C ALA A 198 -3.10 11.16 4.23
N SER A 199 -3.08 10.52 5.39
CA SER A 199 -4.28 10.37 6.22
C SER A 199 -4.71 11.73 6.79
N PRO A 200 -6.01 12.04 6.82
CA PRO A 200 -6.50 13.20 7.57
C PRO A 200 -6.30 12.98 9.08
N GLN A 201 -6.28 14.07 9.85
CA GLN A 201 -6.17 14.04 11.32
C GLN A 201 -7.35 13.30 11.97
N ASN A 202 -8.57 13.52 11.48
CA ASN A 202 -9.75 12.80 11.92
C ASN A 202 -10.14 11.74 10.89
N ILE A 203 -9.92 10.46 11.23
CA ILE A 203 -10.24 9.32 10.37
C ILE A 203 -11.62 8.70 10.65
N SER A 204 -12.35 9.13 11.69
CA SER A 204 -13.52 8.42 12.20
C SER A 204 -14.61 8.19 11.14
N ASN A 205 -14.92 9.21 10.33
CA ASN A 205 -15.92 9.08 9.26
C ASN A 205 -15.45 8.14 8.15
N ARG A 206 -14.15 8.14 7.81
CA ARG A 206 -13.60 7.26 6.78
C ARG A 206 -13.49 5.82 7.28
N MET A 207 -13.25 5.62 8.58
CA MET A 207 -13.28 4.29 9.18
C MET A 207 -14.70 3.73 9.22
N LYS A 208 -15.73 4.55 9.48
CA LYS A 208 -17.14 4.13 9.32
C LYS A 208 -17.46 3.71 7.89
N ASP A 209 -16.96 4.45 6.89
CA ASP A 209 -17.11 4.04 5.48
C ASP A 209 -16.45 2.67 5.24
N ILE A 210 -15.24 2.46 5.76
CA ILE A 210 -14.52 1.18 5.67
C ILE A 210 -15.26 0.04 6.38
N GLU A 211 -15.85 0.30 7.55
CA GLU A 211 -16.69 -0.65 8.29
C GLU A 211 -17.90 -1.12 7.47
N VAL A 212 -18.58 -0.19 6.79
CA VAL A 212 -19.70 -0.49 5.89
C VAL A 212 -19.23 -1.33 4.70
N ILE A 213 -18.07 -0.99 4.10
CA ILE A 213 -17.49 -1.76 3.00
C ILE A 213 -17.12 -3.18 3.46
N CYS A 214 -16.54 -3.33 4.65
CA CYS A 214 -16.22 -4.64 5.24
C CYS A 214 -17.48 -5.47 5.51
N GLU A 215 -18.57 -4.87 5.96
CA GLU A 215 -19.85 -5.56 6.11
C GLU A 215 -20.37 -6.07 4.77
N GLU A 216 -20.29 -5.26 3.70
CA GLU A 216 -20.63 -5.70 2.35
C GLU A 216 -19.73 -6.86 1.87
N VAL A 217 -18.40 -6.76 2.10
CA VAL A 217 -17.44 -7.84 1.79
C VAL A 217 -17.86 -9.13 2.49
N LYS A 218 -18.22 -9.07 3.77
CA LYS A 218 -18.66 -10.21 4.56
C LYS A 218 -19.95 -10.85 4.01
N GLN A 219 -20.96 -10.04 3.72
CA GLN A 219 -22.22 -10.50 3.13
C GLN A 219 -21.99 -11.19 1.77
N MET A 220 -21.17 -10.60 0.90
CA MET A 220 -20.83 -11.20 -0.38
C MET A 220 -19.94 -12.45 -0.22
N TRP A 221 -19.13 -12.50 0.84
CA TRP A 221 -18.33 -13.68 1.16
C TRP A 221 -19.22 -14.85 1.54
N ASP A 222 -20.23 -14.65 2.36
CA ASP A 222 -21.11 -15.73 2.81
C ASP A 222 -22.02 -16.25 1.69
N ALA A 223 -22.37 -15.40 0.72
CA ALA A 223 -23.18 -15.75 -0.44
C ALA A 223 -22.41 -16.43 -1.60
N ALA A 224 -21.07 -16.39 -1.60
CA ALA A 224 -20.21 -16.88 -2.69
C ALA A 224 -19.69 -18.30 -2.47
#